data_AF-A3LTC0-F1
#
_entry.id   AF-A3LTC0-F1
#
_cell.length_a   1.000
_cell.length_b   1.000
_cell.length_c   1.000
_cell.angle_alpha   90.00
_cell.angle_beta   90.00
_cell.angle_gamma   90.00
#
_symmetry.space_group_name_H-M   'P 1'
#
loop_
_entity.id
_entity.type
_entity.pdbx_description
1 polymer ?
#
loop_
_entity_poly.entity_id
_entity_poly.type
_entity_poly.pdbx_seq_one_letter_code
_entity_poly.pdbx_strand_id
1 'polypeptide(L)'
;MPDPNPSLIFTFIPSSSTNIKIDTKPLNITYPNSTITLEAGLHLLQIVSDNNVTIASFLECLPHKKYSINRTLSGDYYIKVIDPNSRLMTFSIPFEPDAEWAELTCYLDIDYLSNVTGIGTSSYGTQIFKSDSSGAELEQNLIYPPVLTKQDFLRQLQISFLLSTAFNSEKSYNYWSGLLAGVPESPYFERNRAFVLNFLDLLTIQVKVGNSNHKQILQNLVAPLSTVFQPPELNYKNTCCGILKLDGVTADKWVQIRTLISTD
;
A
#
# COMPACT_ATOMS: atom_id res chain seq x y z
N MET A 1 -18.50 28.11 -5.12
CA MET A 1 -17.36 27.54 -4.39
C MET A 1 -16.77 26.45 -5.28
N PRO A 2 -15.46 26.43 -5.60
CA PRO A 2 -14.90 25.33 -6.38
C PRO A 2 -15.07 24.02 -5.59
N ASP A 3 -15.23 22.92 -6.32
CA ASP A 3 -15.33 21.57 -5.74
C ASP A 3 -14.18 21.35 -4.74
N PRO A 4 -14.44 21.00 -3.47
CA PRO A 4 -13.40 20.75 -2.49
C PRO A 4 -12.51 19.56 -2.86
N ASN A 5 -13.05 18.61 -3.62
CA ASN A 5 -12.38 17.35 -3.85
C ASN A 5 -11.48 17.39 -5.08
N PRO A 6 -10.29 16.77 -5.02
CA PRO A 6 -9.47 16.56 -6.19
C PRO A 6 -10.18 15.69 -7.23
N SER A 7 -9.91 15.94 -8.52
CA SER A 7 -10.44 15.11 -9.61
C SER A 7 -9.33 14.62 -10.53
N LEU A 8 -9.37 13.33 -10.88
CA LEU A 8 -8.54 12.76 -11.94
C LEU A 8 -9.38 12.61 -13.21
N ILE A 9 -8.88 13.16 -14.32
CA ILE A 9 -9.53 13.18 -15.62
C ILE A 9 -8.70 12.36 -16.60
N PHE A 10 -9.26 11.28 -17.10
CA PHE A 10 -8.65 10.40 -18.09
C PHE A 10 -9.09 10.83 -19.48
N THR A 11 -8.18 11.38 -20.28
CA THR A 11 -8.49 11.94 -21.61
C THR A 11 -8.53 10.90 -22.73
N PHE A 12 -8.32 9.64 -22.39
CA PHE A 12 -8.22 8.51 -23.32
C PHE A 12 -9.17 7.38 -22.93
N ILE A 13 -9.42 6.47 -23.87
CA ILE A 13 -10.02 5.16 -23.59
C ILE A 13 -8.87 4.14 -23.54
N PRO A 14 -8.72 3.36 -22.46
CA PRO A 14 -7.74 2.28 -22.39
C PRO A 14 -8.02 1.20 -23.47
N SER A 15 -6.98 0.53 -23.96
CA SER A 15 -7.17 -0.66 -24.79
C SER A 15 -7.82 -1.79 -23.98
N SER A 16 -8.36 -2.81 -24.64
CA SER A 16 -8.91 -3.99 -23.97
C SER A 16 -7.87 -4.76 -23.12
N SER A 17 -6.58 -4.54 -23.36
CA SER A 17 -5.47 -5.12 -22.62
C SER A 17 -4.93 -4.22 -21.50
N THR A 18 -5.49 -3.02 -21.33
CA THR A 18 -5.05 -2.05 -20.32
C THR A 18 -5.96 -2.12 -19.09
N ASN A 19 -5.37 -2.44 -17.93
CA ASN A 19 -6.01 -2.38 -16.63
C ASN A 19 -5.56 -1.13 -15.87
N ILE A 20 -6.51 -0.36 -15.37
CA ILE A 20 -6.24 0.82 -14.55
C ILE A 20 -6.65 0.49 -13.12
N LYS A 21 -5.80 0.85 -12.16
CA LYS A 21 -6.10 0.78 -10.74
C LYS A 21 -5.81 2.13 -10.10
N ILE A 22 -6.67 2.50 -9.17
CA ILE A 22 -6.40 3.56 -8.22
C ILE A 22 -6.38 2.90 -6.85
N ASP A 23 -5.29 3.09 -6.13
CA ASP A 23 -5.04 2.49 -4.84
C ASP A 23 -5.10 0.95 -4.94
N THR A 24 -6.00 0.30 -4.19
CA THR A 24 -6.20 -1.16 -4.28
C THR A 24 -7.32 -1.54 -5.27
N LYS A 25 -8.10 -0.56 -5.76
CA LYS A 25 -9.33 -0.79 -6.53
C LYS A 25 -9.11 -0.71 -8.05
N PRO A 26 -9.71 -1.64 -8.83
CA PRO A 26 -9.74 -1.52 -10.28
C PRO A 26 -10.66 -0.36 -10.70
N LEU A 27 -10.29 0.30 -11.79
CA LEU A 27 -11.07 1.37 -12.40
C LEU A 27 -11.37 1.02 -13.86
N ASN A 28 -12.66 1.00 -14.21
CA ASN A 28 -13.10 0.75 -15.58
C ASN A 28 -13.42 2.07 -16.29
N ILE A 29 -12.68 2.39 -17.35
CA ILE A 29 -12.86 3.61 -18.14
C ILE A 29 -13.47 3.25 -19.49
N THR A 30 -14.73 3.63 -19.67
CA THR A 30 -15.51 3.27 -20.87
C THR A 30 -15.63 4.42 -21.87
N TYR A 31 -15.30 5.65 -21.48
CA TYR A 31 -15.41 6.85 -22.31
C TYR A 31 -14.17 7.76 -22.15
N PRO A 32 -13.79 8.54 -23.17
CA PRO A 32 -12.76 9.54 -23.02
C PRO A 32 -13.28 10.69 -22.14
N ASN A 33 -12.37 11.44 -21.51
CA ASN A 33 -12.69 12.48 -20.53
C ASN A 33 -13.51 11.97 -19.33
N SER A 34 -13.30 10.70 -18.98
CA SER A 34 -13.87 10.15 -17.75
C SER A 34 -13.21 10.78 -16.54
N THR A 35 -13.99 11.10 -15.52
CA THR A 35 -13.53 11.78 -14.31
C THR A 35 -13.92 10.98 -13.08
N ILE A 36 -12.97 10.77 -12.20
CA ILE A 36 -13.21 10.31 -10.84
C ILE A 36 -12.90 11.43 -9.87
N THR A 37 -13.63 11.43 -8.76
CA THR A 37 -13.37 12.32 -7.63
C THR A 37 -12.66 11.49 -6.57
N LEU A 38 -11.57 12.02 -6.04
CA LEU A 38 -10.80 11.38 -4.97
C LEU A 38 -10.92 12.17 -3.69
N GLU A 39 -10.55 11.55 -2.58
CA GLU A 39 -10.28 12.27 -1.35
C GLU A 39 -8.95 13.03 -1.48
N ALA A 40 -8.75 14.06 -0.66
CA ALA A 40 -7.44 14.71 -0.60
C ALA A 40 -6.47 13.81 0.18
N GLY A 41 -5.26 13.63 -0.34
CA GLY A 41 -4.25 12.78 0.29
C GLY A 41 -3.40 12.00 -0.71
N LEU A 42 -2.68 11.01 -0.19
CA LEU A 42 -1.83 10.13 -0.98
C LEU A 42 -2.70 9.09 -1.71
N HIS A 43 -2.43 8.88 -2.99
CA HIS A 43 -3.04 7.85 -3.84
C HIS A 43 -1.98 7.16 -4.70
N LEU A 44 -2.32 5.99 -5.25
CA LEU A 44 -1.48 5.28 -6.21
C LEU A 44 -2.25 5.02 -7.50
N LEU A 45 -1.81 5.61 -8.60
CA LEU A 45 -2.31 5.31 -9.94
C LEU A 45 -1.45 4.23 -10.59
N GLN A 46 -2.05 3.11 -10.97
CA GLN A 46 -1.40 2.09 -11.79
C GLN A 46 -2.11 1.93 -13.13
N ILE A 47 -1.34 1.91 -14.21
CA ILE A 47 -1.80 1.59 -15.56
C ILE A 47 -0.97 0.42 -16.05
N VAL A 48 -1.60 -0.71 -16.28
CA VAL A 48 -0.96 -1.98 -16.65
C VAL A 48 -1.45 -2.40 -18.04
N SER A 49 -0.61 -2.31 -19.06
CA SER A 49 -0.91 -2.77 -20.43
C SER A 49 -0.19 -4.07 -20.72
N ASP A 50 -0.90 -5.04 -21.30
CA ASP A 50 -0.31 -6.30 -21.78
C ASP A 50 0.49 -7.05 -20.69
N ASN A 51 0.00 -6.99 -19.45
CA ASN A 51 0.64 -7.50 -18.23
C ASN A 51 1.96 -6.84 -17.81
N ASN A 52 2.35 -5.76 -18.48
CA ASN A 52 3.47 -4.91 -18.08
C ASN A 52 2.94 -3.63 -17.42
N VAL A 53 3.46 -3.31 -16.23
CA VAL A 53 3.16 -2.03 -15.57
C VAL A 53 3.72 -0.92 -16.45
N THR A 54 2.84 -0.08 -17.01
CA THR A 54 3.17 1.03 -17.92
C THR A 54 3.29 2.36 -17.18
N ILE A 55 2.51 2.55 -16.11
CA ILE A 55 2.73 3.57 -15.08
C ILE A 55 2.41 2.97 -13.72
N ALA A 56 3.17 3.33 -12.69
CA ALA A 56 2.73 3.26 -11.31
C ALA A 56 3.16 4.53 -10.55
N SER A 57 2.28 5.49 -10.34
CA SER A 57 2.62 6.79 -9.74
C SER A 57 1.95 6.95 -8.39
N PHE A 58 2.73 7.29 -7.36
CA PHE A 58 2.16 7.89 -6.17
C PHE A 58 1.75 9.33 -6.49
N LEU A 59 0.59 9.75 -6.01
CA LEU A 59 0.01 11.06 -6.24
C LEU A 59 -0.37 11.67 -4.91
N GLU A 60 0.04 12.91 -4.69
CA GLU A 60 -0.52 13.70 -3.60
C GLU A 60 -1.65 14.57 -4.19
N CYS A 61 -2.88 14.12 -3.98
CA CYS A 61 -4.07 14.79 -4.44
C CYS A 61 -4.44 15.92 -3.49
N LEU A 62 -4.24 17.16 -3.93
CA LEU A 62 -4.52 18.36 -3.16
C LEU A 62 -5.96 18.84 -3.37
N PRO A 63 -6.60 19.43 -2.34
CA PRO A 63 -7.94 20.00 -2.47
C PRO A 63 -8.04 20.99 -3.64
N HIS A 64 -9.20 21.02 -4.30
CA HIS A 64 -9.48 21.91 -5.43
C HIS A 64 -8.55 21.74 -6.66
N LYS A 65 -7.74 20.69 -6.74
CA LYS A 65 -6.88 20.44 -7.92
C LYS A 65 -7.53 19.44 -8.87
N LYS A 66 -7.35 19.71 -10.17
CA LYS A 66 -7.70 18.79 -11.24
C LYS A 66 -6.42 18.25 -11.87
N TYR A 67 -6.38 16.95 -12.09
CA TYR A 67 -5.26 16.25 -12.70
C TYR A 67 -5.76 15.57 -13.97
N SER A 68 -5.01 15.70 -15.05
CA SER A 68 -5.31 15.10 -16.35
C SER A 68 -4.30 14.00 -16.63
N ILE A 69 -4.80 12.78 -16.78
CA ILE A 69 -4.04 11.61 -17.21
C ILE A 69 -4.19 11.50 -18.72
N ASN A 70 -3.09 11.65 -19.43
CA ASN A 70 -3.04 11.70 -20.89
C ASN A 70 -2.21 10.55 -21.45
N ARG A 71 -2.47 10.22 -22.71
CA ARG A 71 -1.69 9.26 -23.51
C ARG A 71 -1.13 9.96 -24.74
N THR A 72 0.16 9.82 -25.01
CA THR A 72 0.82 10.32 -26.20
C THR A 72 0.50 9.44 -27.41
N LEU A 73 0.84 9.92 -28.61
CA LEU A 73 0.72 9.13 -29.84
C LEU A 73 1.67 7.92 -29.86
N SER A 74 2.81 7.99 -29.16
CA SER A 74 3.74 6.87 -28.95
C SER A 74 3.19 5.81 -27.99
N GLY A 75 2.10 6.11 -27.28
CA GLY A 75 1.46 5.21 -26.33
C GLY A 75 1.92 5.42 -24.88
N ASP A 76 2.86 6.32 -24.64
CA ASP A 76 3.30 6.72 -23.31
C ASP A 76 2.21 7.48 -22.59
N TYR A 77 2.24 7.44 -21.27
CA TYR A 77 1.24 8.10 -20.46
C TYR A 77 1.89 9.13 -19.54
N TYR A 78 1.19 10.22 -19.25
CA TYR A 78 1.68 11.28 -18.37
C TYR A 78 0.55 11.97 -17.62
N ILE A 79 0.92 12.61 -16.51
CA ILE A 79 -0.01 13.29 -15.59
C ILE A 79 0.27 14.78 -15.64
N LYS A 80 -0.79 15.59 -15.71
CA LYS A 80 -0.68 17.05 -15.77
C LYS A 80 -1.73 17.71 -14.87
N VAL A 81 -1.32 18.66 -14.04
CA VAL A 81 -2.28 19.52 -13.32
C VAL A 81 -2.94 20.49 -14.30
N ILE A 82 -4.26 20.60 -14.22
CA ILE A 82 -5.04 21.52 -15.05
C ILE A 82 -5.79 22.54 -14.19
N ASP A 83 -6.18 23.65 -14.83
CA ASP A 83 -6.97 24.70 -14.17
C ASP A 83 -8.27 24.09 -13.61
N PRO A 84 -8.59 24.27 -12.31
CA PRO A 84 -9.86 23.83 -11.74
C PRO A 84 -11.08 24.41 -12.46
N ASN A 85 -10.96 25.59 -13.09
CA ASN A 85 -12.02 26.23 -13.88
C ASN A 85 -12.04 25.78 -15.35
N SER A 86 -11.19 24.82 -15.73
CA SER A 86 -11.20 24.24 -17.07
C SER A 86 -12.61 23.73 -17.43
N ARG A 87 -13.10 24.17 -18.59
CA ARG A 87 -14.43 23.82 -19.14
C ARG A 87 -14.44 22.50 -19.91
N LEU A 88 -13.52 21.59 -19.60
CA LEU A 88 -13.53 20.25 -20.20
C LEU A 88 -14.86 19.57 -19.87
N MET A 89 -15.58 19.13 -20.90
CA MET A 89 -16.74 18.29 -20.72
C MET A 89 -16.26 16.90 -20.30
N THR A 90 -16.74 16.44 -19.15
CA THR A 90 -16.29 15.20 -18.52
C THR A 90 -17.46 14.30 -18.13
N PHE A 91 -17.21 12.99 -18.12
CA PHE A 91 -18.17 11.98 -17.65
C PHE A 91 -17.75 11.48 -16.27
N SER A 92 -18.61 11.67 -15.26
CA SER A 92 -18.30 11.18 -13.92
C SER A 92 -18.43 9.66 -13.86
N ILE A 93 -17.39 8.99 -13.36
CA ILE A 93 -17.40 7.58 -13.01
C ILE A 93 -17.47 7.47 -11.48
N PRO A 94 -18.38 6.67 -10.91
CA PRO A 94 -18.41 6.44 -9.48
C PRO A 94 -17.11 5.77 -9.02
N PHE A 95 -16.48 6.33 -8.00
CA PHE A 95 -15.32 5.76 -7.34
C PHE A 95 -15.56 5.84 -5.83
N GLU A 96 -15.56 4.69 -5.17
CA GLU A 96 -15.82 4.61 -3.74
C GLU A 96 -14.51 4.71 -2.94
N PRO A 97 -14.51 5.36 -1.76
CA PRO A 97 -13.34 5.43 -0.89
C PRO A 97 -12.72 4.06 -0.62
N ASP A 98 -11.40 3.99 -0.67
CA ASP A 98 -10.63 2.76 -0.46
C ASP A 98 -10.15 2.70 1.01
N ALA A 99 -10.93 1.99 1.84
CA ALA A 99 -10.63 1.86 3.26
C ALA A 99 -9.33 1.08 3.51
N GLU A 100 -9.04 0.07 2.70
CA GLU A 100 -7.77 -0.65 2.74
C GLU A 100 -6.59 0.27 2.43
N TRP A 101 -6.74 1.19 1.49
CA TRP A 101 -5.69 2.14 1.13
C TRP A 101 -5.32 3.10 2.26
N ALA A 102 -6.33 3.66 2.94
CA ALA A 102 -6.10 4.57 4.06
C ALA A 102 -5.21 3.93 5.14
N GLU A 103 -5.45 2.65 5.43
CA GLU A 103 -4.68 1.87 6.41
C GLU A 103 -3.31 1.42 5.88
N LEU A 104 -3.18 1.16 4.57
CA LEU A 104 -1.89 0.85 3.94
C LEU A 104 -0.95 2.06 3.86
N THR A 105 -1.50 3.27 3.99
CA THR A 105 -0.75 4.53 3.80
C THR A 105 -0.72 5.44 5.03
N CYS A 106 -1.31 5.05 6.16
CA CYS A 106 -1.49 5.94 7.31
C CYS A 106 -0.21 6.48 7.96
N TYR A 107 0.96 5.87 7.72
CA TYR A 107 2.27 6.39 8.17
C TYR A 107 3.13 6.94 7.02
N LEU A 108 2.61 6.97 5.79
CA LEU A 108 3.33 7.40 4.61
C LEU A 108 2.96 8.85 4.23
N ASP A 109 3.96 9.56 3.75
CA ASP A 109 3.84 10.88 3.15
C ASP A 109 4.69 10.92 1.88
N ILE A 110 4.42 11.89 1.01
CA ILE A 110 5.05 11.94 -0.33
C ILE A 110 6.56 12.18 -0.26
N ASP A 111 7.01 12.91 0.75
CA ASP A 111 8.43 13.22 0.99
C ASP A 111 9.18 11.96 1.40
N TYR A 112 8.59 11.15 2.29
CA TYR A 112 9.13 9.87 2.69
C TYR A 112 9.23 8.90 1.52
N LEU A 113 8.20 8.85 0.66
CA LEU A 113 8.25 8.06 -0.57
C LEU A 113 9.40 8.48 -1.48
N SER A 114 9.60 9.77 -1.66
CA SER A 114 10.70 10.31 -2.47
C SER A 114 12.06 9.93 -1.89
N ASN A 115 12.23 10.04 -0.58
CA ASN A 115 13.47 9.67 0.11
C ASN A 115 13.79 8.17 -0.04
N VAL A 116 12.80 7.29 0.11
CA VAL A 116 13.01 5.84 0.01
C VAL A 116 13.29 5.42 -1.42
N THR A 117 12.58 6.01 -2.38
CA THR A 117 12.67 5.60 -3.80
C THR A 117 13.84 6.26 -4.53
N GLY A 118 14.41 7.33 -3.97
CA GLY A 118 15.40 8.17 -4.63
C GLY A 118 14.84 8.96 -5.82
N ILE A 119 13.51 8.94 -6.00
CA ILE A 119 12.82 9.58 -7.10
C ILE A 119 12.25 10.90 -6.60
N GLY A 120 12.66 12.01 -7.22
CA GLY A 120 12.27 13.35 -6.80
C GLY A 120 10.76 13.57 -6.83
N THR A 121 10.27 14.43 -5.93
CA THR A 121 8.90 14.96 -5.98
C THR A 121 8.76 15.93 -7.15
N SER A 122 7.71 15.75 -7.95
CA SER A 122 7.24 16.81 -8.85
C SER A 122 6.31 17.77 -8.08
N SER A 123 5.88 18.86 -8.72
CA SER A 123 5.02 19.89 -8.10
C SER A 123 3.62 19.41 -7.67
N TYR A 124 3.32 18.12 -7.82
CA TYR A 124 2.00 17.52 -7.61
C TYR A 124 2.07 16.03 -7.22
N GLY A 125 3.24 15.57 -6.75
CA GLY A 125 3.48 14.20 -6.26
C GLY A 125 4.79 13.59 -6.77
N THR A 126 5.21 12.47 -6.18
CA THR A 126 6.33 11.64 -6.62
C THR A 126 5.91 10.71 -7.75
N GLN A 127 6.23 11.08 -8.98
CA GLN A 127 6.04 10.19 -10.12
C GLN A 127 7.13 9.14 -10.13
N ILE A 128 6.80 7.94 -9.64
CA ILE A 128 7.65 6.78 -9.88
C ILE A 128 7.37 6.31 -11.31
N PHE A 129 8.18 6.76 -12.26
CA PHE A 129 8.11 6.20 -13.60
C PHE A 129 8.57 4.75 -13.55
N LYS A 130 7.76 3.87 -14.13
CA LYS A 130 8.22 2.56 -14.59
C LYS A 130 8.07 2.55 -16.11
N SER A 131 8.85 3.40 -16.78
CA SER A 131 8.84 3.49 -18.25
C SER A 131 9.68 2.40 -18.91
N ASP A 132 10.60 1.80 -18.17
CA ASP A 132 11.43 0.70 -18.61
C ASP A 132 10.96 -0.60 -17.94
N SER A 133 10.78 -1.60 -18.79
CA SER A 133 10.20 -2.92 -18.55
C SER A 133 10.88 -3.77 -17.45
N SER A 134 11.84 -3.22 -16.69
CA SER A 134 12.64 -3.94 -15.71
C SER A 134 12.37 -3.52 -14.25
N GLY A 135 11.81 -2.34 -13.99
CA GLY A 135 11.81 -1.79 -12.62
C GLY A 135 13.24 -1.60 -12.05
N ALA A 136 14.27 -1.69 -12.89
CA ALA A 136 15.66 -1.68 -12.48
C ALA A 136 16.09 -0.33 -11.92
N GLU A 137 15.53 0.77 -12.43
CA GLU A 137 15.79 2.11 -11.89
C GLU A 137 15.33 2.23 -10.43
N LEU A 138 14.12 1.75 -10.13
CA LEU A 138 13.62 1.69 -8.76
C LEU A 138 14.54 0.82 -7.88
N GLU A 139 14.88 -0.39 -8.32
CA GLU A 139 15.74 -1.31 -7.57
C GLU A 139 17.13 -0.72 -7.23
N GLN A 140 17.72 0.02 -8.18
CA GLN A 140 19.02 0.67 -8.02
C GLN A 140 18.96 1.83 -7.04
N ASN A 141 17.88 2.62 -7.06
CA ASN A 141 17.75 3.84 -6.26
C ASN A 141 17.11 3.63 -4.89
N LEU A 142 16.48 2.47 -4.64
CA LEU A 142 15.81 2.19 -3.37
C LEU A 142 16.76 2.23 -2.18
N ILE A 143 16.49 3.10 -1.21
CA ILE A 143 17.25 3.23 0.03
C ILE A 143 16.29 3.17 1.21
N TYR A 144 16.39 2.12 2.01
CA TYR A 144 15.66 1.99 3.26
C TYR A 144 16.49 2.63 4.40
N PRO A 145 16.01 3.69 5.06
CA PRO A 145 16.71 4.28 6.18
C PRO A 145 16.77 3.30 7.38
N PRO A 146 17.68 3.49 8.34
CA PRO A 146 17.68 2.68 9.56
C PRO A 146 16.35 2.78 10.32
N VAL A 147 15.87 1.66 10.88
CA VAL A 147 14.68 1.64 11.74
C VAL A 147 15.07 2.07 13.15
N LEU A 148 14.80 3.33 13.51
CA LEU A 148 15.18 3.91 14.82
C LEU A 148 14.03 3.98 15.80
N THR A 149 12.79 4.01 15.31
CA THR A 149 11.58 4.11 16.12
C THR A 149 10.54 3.07 15.73
N LYS A 150 9.55 2.87 16.61
CA LYS A 150 8.37 2.04 16.33
C LYS A 150 7.59 2.55 15.10
N GLN A 151 7.50 3.87 14.93
CA GLN A 151 6.83 4.46 13.78
C GLN A 151 7.62 4.22 12.49
N ASP A 152 8.96 4.31 12.53
CA ASP A 152 9.81 3.96 11.39
C ASP A 152 9.60 2.51 10.97
N PHE A 153 9.43 1.59 11.93
CA PHE A 153 9.16 0.19 11.63
C PHE A 153 7.85 0.03 10.84
N LEU A 154 6.73 0.62 11.32
CA LEU A 154 5.44 0.51 10.62
C LEU A 154 5.46 1.20 9.25
N ARG A 155 6.08 2.37 9.19
CA ARG A 155 6.27 3.14 7.96
C ARG A 155 7.09 2.35 6.93
N GLN A 156 8.19 1.73 7.36
CA GLN A 156 9.01 0.90 6.49
C GLN A 156 8.31 -0.38 6.06
N LEU A 157 7.51 -0.99 6.94
CA LEU A 157 6.69 -2.14 6.62
C LEU A 157 5.60 -1.82 5.58
N GLN A 158 4.97 -0.64 5.67
CA GLN A 158 4.00 -0.16 4.67
C GLN A 158 4.65 0.05 3.31
N ILE A 159 5.73 0.86 3.24
CA ILE A 159 6.30 1.22 1.95
C ILE A 159 6.94 0.02 1.25
N SER A 160 7.65 -0.84 1.98
CA SER A 160 8.28 -2.02 1.39
C SER A 160 7.26 -3.01 0.84
N PHE A 161 6.11 -3.15 1.51
CA PHE A 161 4.97 -3.91 1.00
C PHE A 161 4.32 -3.28 -0.24
N LEU A 162 4.10 -1.96 -0.24
CA LEU A 162 3.50 -1.28 -1.38
C LEU A 162 4.41 -1.36 -2.62
N LEU A 163 5.71 -1.18 -2.44
CA LEU A 163 6.67 -1.29 -3.54
C LEU A 163 6.80 -2.73 -4.05
N SER A 164 6.79 -3.74 -3.18
CA SER A 164 6.81 -5.14 -3.61
C SER A 164 5.53 -5.55 -4.34
N THR A 165 4.36 -5.04 -3.92
CA THR A 165 3.06 -5.42 -4.51
C THR A 165 2.72 -4.63 -5.76
N ALA A 166 2.93 -3.32 -5.76
CA ALA A 166 2.55 -2.46 -6.87
C ALA A 166 3.61 -2.39 -7.98
N PHE A 167 4.88 -2.55 -7.62
CA PHE A 167 6.00 -2.38 -8.55
C PHE A 167 6.76 -3.68 -8.83
N ASN A 168 6.38 -4.80 -8.18
CA ASN A 168 7.12 -6.06 -8.19
C ASN A 168 8.58 -5.87 -7.76
N SER A 169 8.84 -4.99 -6.80
CA SER A 169 10.20 -4.73 -6.33
C SER A 169 10.73 -5.89 -5.49
N GLU A 170 11.79 -6.54 -5.96
CA GLU A 170 12.42 -7.68 -5.28
C GLU A 170 13.16 -7.22 -4.02
N LYS A 171 13.92 -6.11 -4.08
CA LYS A 171 14.57 -5.54 -2.91
C LYS A 171 13.56 -5.14 -1.84
N SER A 172 12.44 -4.57 -2.24
CA SER A 172 11.36 -4.21 -1.30
C SER A 172 10.70 -5.44 -0.70
N TYR A 173 10.49 -6.50 -1.47
CA TYR A 173 9.97 -7.78 -0.98
C TYR A 173 10.91 -8.43 0.05
N ASN A 174 12.21 -8.47 -0.26
CA ASN A 174 13.24 -9.02 0.63
C ASN A 174 13.37 -8.17 1.91
N TYR A 175 13.30 -6.84 1.79
CA TYR A 175 13.33 -5.94 2.93
C TYR A 175 12.10 -6.13 3.83
N TRP A 176 10.90 -6.10 3.24
CA TRP A 176 9.62 -6.32 3.93
C TRP A 176 9.61 -7.66 4.68
N SER A 177 9.99 -8.74 4.01
CA SER A 177 10.05 -10.07 4.63
C SER A 177 11.11 -10.15 5.73
N GLY A 178 12.25 -9.47 5.58
CA GLY A 178 13.28 -9.35 6.61
C GLY A 178 12.80 -8.62 7.87
N LEU A 179 12.05 -7.52 7.72
CA LEU A 179 11.42 -6.84 8.86
C LEU A 179 10.50 -7.77 9.65
N LEU A 180 9.73 -8.59 8.93
CA LEU A 180 8.81 -9.54 9.54
C LEU A 180 9.53 -10.70 10.24
N ALA A 181 10.60 -11.21 9.63
CA ALA A 181 11.42 -12.26 10.23
C ALA A 181 12.11 -11.78 11.52
N GLY A 182 12.45 -10.49 11.62
CA GLY A 182 13.06 -9.88 12.81
C GLY A 182 12.08 -9.53 13.93
N VAL A 183 10.76 -9.70 13.75
CA VAL A 183 9.76 -9.37 14.78
C VAL A 183 9.98 -10.11 16.10
N PRO A 184 10.28 -11.43 16.13
CA PRO A 184 10.45 -12.15 17.39
C PRO A 184 11.60 -11.65 18.25
N GLU A 185 12.62 -11.05 17.64
CA GLU A 185 13.83 -10.57 18.30
C GLU A 185 13.79 -9.05 18.54
N SER A 186 12.71 -8.38 18.12
CA SER A 186 12.64 -6.92 18.10
C SER A 186 12.13 -6.35 19.43
N PRO A 187 12.88 -5.44 20.08
CA PRO A 187 12.47 -4.82 21.34
C PRO A 187 11.24 -3.91 21.20
N TYR A 188 10.85 -3.57 19.97
CA TYR A 188 9.66 -2.75 19.70
C TYR A 188 8.35 -3.42 20.14
N PHE A 189 8.34 -4.75 20.20
CA PHE A 189 7.17 -5.56 20.50
C PHE A 189 7.01 -5.85 22.00
N GLU A 190 8.00 -5.50 22.83
CA GLU A 190 7.89 -5.63 24.28
C GLU A 190 6.93 -4.58 24.86
N ARG A 191 5.91 -5.05 25.60
CA ARG A 191 5.07 -4.26 26.53
C ARG A 191 4.32 -3.05 25.96
N ASN A 192 4.17 -2.90 24.64
CA ASN A 192 3.39 -1.83 24.02
C ASN A 192 2.23 -2.38 23.19
N ARG A 193 1.11 -2.60 23.88
CA ARG A 193 -0.14 -3.16 23.32
C ARG A 193 -0.65 -2.39 22.10
N ALA A 194 -0.62 -1.05 22.15
CA ALA A 194 -1.11 -0.20 21.05
C ALA A 194 -0.29 -0.39 19.77
N PHE A 195 1.04 -0.45 19.88
CA PHE A 195 1.90 -0.71 18.74
C PHE A 195 1.66 -2.09 18.11
N VAL A 196 1.53 -3.13 18.95
CA VAL A 196 1.26 -4.50 18.48
C VAL A 196 -0.08 -4.57 17.76
N LEU A 197 -1.12 -3.91 18.27
CA LEU A 197 -2.42 -3.85 17.61
C LEU A 197 -2.33 -3.16 16.24
N ASN A 198 -1.66 -2.01 16.16
CA ASN A 198 -1.46 -1.31 14.88
C ASN A 198 -0.68 -2.16 13.86
N PHE A 199 0.34 -2.89 14.33
CA PHE A 199 1.09 -3.83 13.50
C PHE A 199 0.19 -4.96 12.98
N LEU A 200 -0.63 -5.57 13.83
CA LEU A 200 -1.53 -6.67 13.44
C LEU A 200 -2.64 -6.21 12.49
N ASP A 201 -3.20 -5.01 12.69
CA ASP A 201 -4.18 -4.43 11.78
C ASP A 201 -3.56 -4.21 10.39
N LEU A 202 -2.32 -3.69 10.35
CA LEU A 202 -1.57 -3.55 9.10
C LEU A 202 -1.32 -4.89 8.42
N LEU A 203 -0.86 -5.92 9.13
CA LEU A 203 -0.67 -7.26 8.56
C LEU A 203 -1.97 -7.84 7.99
N THR A 204 -3.09 -7.65 8.70
CA THR A 204 -4.41 -8.13 8.26
C THR A 204 -4.79 -7.57 6.90
N ILE A 205 -4.48 -6.29 6.66
CA ILE A 205 -4.78 -5.63 5.39
C ILE A 205 -3.80 -6.06 4.30
N GLN A 206 -2.52 -6.24 4.66
CA GLN A 206 -1.53 -6.80 3.75
C GLN A 206 -1.88 -8.23 3.28
N VAL A 207 -2.51 -9.05 4.12
CA VAL A 207 -3.04 -10.37 3.71
C VAL A 207 -4.15 -10.22 2.66
N LYS A 208 -5.04 -9.23 2.80
CA LYS A 208 -6.14 -9.02 1.84
C LYS A 208 -5.62 -8.60 0.47
N VAL A 209 -4.71 -7.63 0.44
CA VAL A 209 -4.25 -6.95 -0.78
C VAL A 209 -3.06 -7.67 -1.43
N GLY A 210 -2.24 -8.36 -0.63
CA GLY A 210 -1.03 -9.02 -1.10
C GLY A 210 -1.27 -10.16 -2.09
N ASN A 211 -0.29 -10.40 -2.95
CA ASN A 211 -0.29 -11.57 -3.84
C ASN A 211 -0.05 -12.88 -3.05
N SER A 212 -0.07 -14.02 -3.75
CA SER A 212 0.09 -15.34 -3.13
C SER A 212 1.37 -15.51 -2.31
N ASN A 213 2.48 -14.91 -2.74
CA ASN A 213 3.76 -15.00 -2.02
C ASN A 213 3.72 -14.24 -0.69
N HIS A 214 3.17 -13.02 -0.70
CA HIS A 214 2.96 -12.23 0.53
C HIS A 214 2.04 -12.97 1.51
N LYS A 215 0.95 -13.55 1.00
CA LYS A 215 0.01 -14.34 1.81
C LYS A 215 0.69 -15.53 2.47
N GLN A 216 1.57 -16.24 1.76
CA GLN A 216 2.29 -17.38 2.31
C GLN A 216 3.25 -16.96 3.43
N ILE A 217 4.02 -15.88 3.25
CA ILE A 217 4.90 -15.34 4.31
C ILE A 217 4.09 -14.95 5.54
N LEU A 218 3.00 -14.21 5.36
CA LEU A 218 2.13 -13.78 6.45
C LEU A 218 1.49 -14.96 7.19
N GLN A 219 1.10 -16.02 6.48
CA GLN A 219 0.61 -17.26 7.10
C GLN A 219 1.69 -17.94 7.95
N ASN A 220 2.94 -17.95 7.48
CA ASN A 220 4.06 -18.57 8.21
C ASN A 220 4.47 -17.77 9.46
N LEU A 221 4.18 -16.47 9.51
CA LEU A 221 4.46 -15.62 10.66
C LEU A 221 3.48 -15.79 11.82
N VAL A 222 2.29 -16.36 11.58
CA VAL A 222 1.26 -16.55 12.62
C VAL A 222 1.79 -17.33 13.83
N ALA A 223 2.53 -18.42 13.60
CA ALA A 223 3.05 -19.25 14.69
C ALA A 223 4.15 -18.54 15.52
N PRO A 224 5.19 -17.94 14.92
CA PRO A 224 6.15 -17.10 15.65
C PRO A 224 5.51 -15.93 16.41
N LEU A 225 4.57 -15.20 15.80
CA LEU A 225 3.88 -14.10 16.48
C LEU A 225 3.07 -14.59 17.69
N SER A 226 2.43 -15.76 17.55
CA SER A 226 1.72 -16.38 18.66
C SER A 226 2.64 -16.66 19.85
N THR A 227 3.91 -17.04 19.63
CA THR A 227 4.89 -17.26 20.71
C THR A 227 5.39 -15.97 21.38
N VAL A 228 5.52 -14.89 20.61
CA VAL A 228 5.99 -13.57 21.11
C VAL A 228 4.92 -12.88 21.93
N PHE A 229 3.64 -13.05 21.55
CA PHE A 229 2.50 -12.41 22.21
C PHE A 229 1.77 -13.32 23.20
N GLN A 230 2.33 -14.50 23.54
CA GLN A 230 1.77 -15.23 24.68
C GLN A 230 1.97 -14.39 25.94
N PRO A 231 0.96 -14.29 26.82
CA PRO A 231 1.21 -13.77 28.14
C PRO A 231 2.39 -14.54 28.73
N PRO A 232 3.39 -13.87 29.34
CA PRO A 232 4.47 -14.57 30.03
C PRO A 232 3.78 -15.59 30.93
N GLU A 233 4.26 -16.83 30.94
CA GLU A 233 3.74 -17.85 31.85
C GLU A 233 3.65 -17.24 33.25
N LEU A 234 2.44 -16.81 33.63
CA LEU A 234 2.09 -16.74 35.03
C LEU A 234 2.36 -18.15 35.50
N ASN A 235 3.30 -18.30 36.43
CA ASN A 235 3.65 -19.53 37.12
C ASN A 235 2.44 -20.09 37.91
N TYR A 236 1.29 -20.26 37.28
CA TYR A 236 0.21 -21.10 37.76
C TYR A 236 0.56 -22.52 37.34
N LYS A 237 1.32 -23.17 38.22
CA LYS A 237 1.23 -24.62 38.40
C LYS A 237 -0.27 -24.99 38.39
N ASN A 238 -0.67 -25.79 37.42
CA ASN A 238 -1.99 -26.41 37.26
C ASN A 238 -3.14 -25.49 36.83
N THR A 239 -3.28 -25.26 35.52
CA THR A 239 -4.62 -25.21 34.89
C THR A 239 -4.48 -25.53 33.39
N CYS A 240 -5.40 -26.35 32.87
CA CYS A 240 -5.42 -26.93 31.52
C CYS A 240 -5.03 -25.97 30.38
N CYS A 241 -3.83 -26.11 29.83
CA CYS A 241 -3.44 -25.49 28.56
C CYS A 241 -3.66 -26.47 27.41
N GLY A 242 -4.66 -26.18 26.57
CA GLY A 242 -4.78 -26.81 25.27
C GLY A 242 -3.61 -26.39 24.40
N ILE A 243 -2.76 -27.35 24.02
CA ILE A 243 -1.83 -27.18 22.91
C ILE A 243 -2.69 -26.95 21.66
N LEU A 244 -2.65 -25.76 21.09
CA LEU A 244 -3.20 -25.47 19.76
C LEU A 244 -2.41 -26.31 18.73
N LYS A 245 -2.94 -27.49 18.37
CA LYS A 245 -2.56 -28.20 17.15
C LYS A 245 -3.09 -27.39 15.97
N LEU A 246 -2.19 -26.67 15.30
CA LEU A 246 -2.51 -25.72 14.24
C LEU A 246 -2.47 -26.41 12.87
N ASP A 247 -3.49 -27.20 12.55
CA ASP A 247 -3.73 -27.64 11.17
C ASP A 247 -4.64 -26.62 10.44
N GLY A 248 -4.17 -26.06 9.32
CA GLY A 248 -4.91 -25.16 8.40
C GLY A 248 -5.04 -23.69 8.85
N VAL A 249 -4.58 -22.72 8.05
CA VAL A 249 -4.62 -21.27 8.41
C VAL A 249 -5.79 -20.58 7.69
N THR A 250 -6.82 -20.15 8.43
CA THR A 250 -7.93 -19.31 7.96
C THR A 250 -7.93 -17.95 8.69
N ALA A 251 -8.69 -16.96 8.18
CA ALA A 251 -8.79 -15.59 8.70
C ALA A 251 -9.16 -15.49 10.20
N ASP A 252 -9.80 -16.53 10.76
CA ASP A 252 -10.22 -16.59 12.16
C ASP A 252 -9.05 -16.64 13.16
N LYS A 253 -7.85 -17.05 12.75
CA LYS A 253 -6.68 -17.12 13.64
C LYS A 253 -6.12 -15.74 14.01
N TRP A 254 -6.21 -14.77 13.09
CA TRP A 254 -5.82 -13.38 13.36
C TRP A 254 -6.77 -12.71 14.35
N VAL A 255 -8.06 -13.04 14.25
CA VAL A 255 -9.08 -12.61 15.22
C VAL A 255 -8.77 -13.19 16.61
N GLN A 256 -8.35 -14.45 16.73
CA GLN A 256 -7.99 -15.05 18.02
C GLN A 256 -6.76 -14.40 18.68
N ILE A 257 -5.71 -14.08 17.93
CA ILE A 257 -4.55 -13.32 18.44
C ILE A 257 -4.99 -11.92 18.89
N ARG A 258 -5.86 -11.25 18.12
CA ARG A 258 -6.44 -9.95 18.48
C ARG A 258 -7.28 -10.04 19.75
N THR A 259 -8.08 -11.09 19.92
CA THR A 259 -8.89 -11.32 21.12
C THR A 259 -8.00 -11.55 22.34
N LEU A 260 -6.97 -12.40 22.23
CA LEU A 260 -5.99 -12.66 23.29
C LEU A 260 -5.26 -11.40 23.76
N ILE A 261 -4.96 -10.46 22.85
CA ILE A 261 -4.30 -9.19 23.20
C ILE A 261 -5.30 -8.14 23.67
N SER A 262 -6.59 -8.22 23.33
CA SER A 262 -7.63 -7.21 23.66
C SER A 262 -8.41 -7.52 24.95
N THR A 263 -8.36 -8.74 25.46
CA THR A 263 -8.70 -9.08 26.84
C THR A 263 -7.42 -9.04 27.68
N ASP A 264 -7.42 -8.32 28.80
CA ASP A 264 -6.24 -8.02 29.62
C ASP A 264 -5.32 -9.19 29.97
#